data_AF-A0A316DYQ5-F1
#
_entry.id   AF-A0A316DYQ5-F1
#
_cell.length_a   1.000
_cell.length_b   1.000
_cell.length_c   1.000
_cell.angle_alpha   90.00
_cell.angle_beta   90.00
_cell.angle_gamma   90.00
#
_symmetry.space_group_name_H-M   'P 1'
#
loop_
_entity.id
_entity.type
_entity.pdbx_description
1 polymer ?
#
loop_
_entity_poly.entity_id
_entity_poly.type
_entity_poly.pdbx_seq_one_letter_code
_entity_poly.pdbx_strand_id
1 'polypeptide(L)'
;MVLFLGFQNKPIIMKKQLLLVGVATILLSCTSPMQRNYSKESYKTDLEAIKEELDPPSFLLLAGTLVRLEFEEVPLDTMTYAEILEHGKKWQAEQDRKRKSELGDRHDRRRNYPYH
;
A
#
# COMPACT_ATOMS: atom_id res chain seq x y z
N MET A 1 -42.13 34.19 -33.33
CA MET A 1 -42.19 34.67 -31.92
C MET A 1 -41.25 33.77 -31.14
N VAL A 2 -39.98 34.04 -30.84
CA VAL A 2 -39.07 35.21 -30.85
C VAL A 2 -37.68 34.63 -31.22
N LEU A 3 -37.11 34.99 -32.38
CA LEU A 3 -35.83 35.74 -32.58
C LEU A 3 -34.63 35.25 -31.71
N PHE A 4 -33.62 34.60 -32.30
CA PHE A 4 -32.30 35.17 -32.70
C PHE A 4 -31.62 35.96 -31.56
N LEU A 5 -30.43 35.59 -31.04
CA LEU A 5 -29.07 35.77 -31.59
C LEU A 5 -28.15 34.65 -31.02
N GLY A 6 -27.19 34.03 -31.70
CA GLY A 6 -26.32 34.51 -32.77
C GLY A 6 -25.00 35.07 -32.22
N PHE A 7 -23.86 34.49 -32.66
CA PHE A 7 -22.50 35.07 -32.74
C PHE A 7 -21.44 34.83 -31.63
N GLN A 8 -20.60 33.81 -31.89
CA GLN A 8 -19.13 33.83 -32.09
C GLN A 8 -18.15 34.67 -31.22
N ASN A 9 -17.08 33.96 -30.80
CA ASN A 9 -15.68 34.36 -30.61
C ASN A 9 -15.24 35.24 -29.42
N LYS A 10 -14.56 34.60 -28.45
CA LYS A 10 -13.19 35.01 -28.09
C LYS A 10 -12.42 33.91 -27.33
N PRO A 11 -11.27 33.42 -27.85
CA PRO A 11 -10.33 32.60 -27.09
C PRO A 11 -9.48 33.52 -26.21
N ILE A 12 -9.70 33.49 -24.89
CA ILE A 12 -8.86 34.22 -23.94
C ILE A 12 -7.85 33.22 -23.37
N ILE A 13 -6.75 33.03 -24.09
CA ILE A 13 -5.62 32.24 -23.62
C ILE A 13 -4.64 33.14 -22.83
N MET A 14 -4.15 32.54 -21.72
CA MET A 14 -2.83 32.74 -21.06
C MET A 14 -2.70 33.84 -19.98
N LYS A 15 -2.08 33.59 -18.81
CA LYS A 15 -0.83 32.81 -18.59
C LYS A 15 -0.77 31.99 -17.29
N LYS A 16 -1.69 32.16 -16.33
CA LYS A 16 -1.53 31.56 -14.98
C LYS A 16 -2.16 30.18 -14.78
N GLN A 17 -3.21 29.84 -15.54
CA GLN A 17 -3.92 28.56 -15.35
C GLN A 17 -3.36 27.40 -16.17
N LEU A 18 -2.62 27.68 -17.24
CA LEU A 18 -1.93 26.63 -18.01
C LEU A 18 -0.76 26.02 -17.22
N LEU A 19 -0.21 26.77 -16.26
CA LEU A 19 0.88 26.33 -15.40
C LEU A 19 0.40 25.33 -14.34
N LEU A 20 -0.83 25.44 -13.87
CA LEU A 20 -1.42 24.52 -12.89
C LEU A 20 -1.72 23.13 -13.48
N VAL A 21 -2.17 23.08 -14.74
CA VAL A 21 -2.46 21.81 -15.43
C VAL A 21 -1.17 21.07 -15.80
N GLY A 22 -0.09 21.80 -16.14
CA GLY A 22 1.21 21.22 -16.45
C GLY A 22 1.98 20.67 -15.23
N VAL A 23 1.81 21.25 -14.04
CA VAL A 23 2.46 20.75 -12.80
C VAL A 23 1.74 19.52 -12.26
N ALA A 24 0.41 19.41 -12.43
CA ALA A 24 -0.35 18.26 -11.98
C ALA A 24 -0.02 16.96 -12.74
N THR A 25 0.36 17.05 -14.03
CA THR A 25 0.76 15.87 -14.82
C THR A 25 2.18 15.39 -14.54
N ILE A 26 3.09 16.27 -14.08
CA ILE A 26 4.48 15.92 -13.74
C ILE A 26 4.58 15.17 -12.39
N LEU A 27 3.59 15.34 -11.50
CA LEU A 27 3.53 14.60 -10.22
C LEU A 27 3.11 13.13 -10.39
N LEU A 28 2.49 12.74 -11.52
CA LEU A 28 2.11 11.35 -11.80
C LEU A 28 3.27 10.50 -12.32
N SER A 29 4.37 11.11 -12.75
CA SER A 29 5.52 10.42 -13.37
C SER A 29 6.56 9.85 -12.39
N CYS A 30 6.26 9.81 -11.08
CA CYS A 30 7.13 9.19 -10.06
C CYS A 30 6.36 8.56 -8.89
N THR A 31 5.11 8.16 -9.07
CA THR A 31 4.42 7.37 -8.04
C THR A 31 5.09 6.00 -7.94
N SER A 32 5.79 5.78 -6.83
CA SER A 32 6.35 4.48 -6.46
C SER A 32 5.25 3.40 -6.58
N PRO A 33 5.56 2.22 -7.13
CA PRO A 33 4.69 1.04 -7.12
C PRO A 33 4.04 0.78 -5.75
N MET A 34 4.71 1.16 -4.65
CA MET A 34 4.19 1.00 -3.29
C MET A 34 2.97 1.86 -2.96
N GLN A 35 2.78 3.00 -3.65
CA GLN A 35 1.63 3.89 -3.44
C GLN A 35 0.41 3.49 -4.26
N ARG A 36 0.53 2.45 -5.10
CA ARG A 36 -0.59 1.93 -5.88
C ARG A 36 -1.49 1.08 -5.00
N ASN A 37 -2.80 1.20 -5.21
CA ASN A 37 -3.77 0.29 -4.61
C ASN A 37 -3.60 -1.12 -5.17
N TYR A 38 -3.78 -2.11 -4.31
CA TYR A 38 -3.81 -3.50 -4.77
C TYR A 38 -4.98 -3.72 -5.74
N SER A 39 -4.71 -4.40 -6.85
CA SER A 39 -5.74 -4.85 -7.78
C SER A 39 -5.40 -6.23 -8.30
N LYS A 40 -6.39 -7.14 -8.34
CA LYS A 40 -6.21 -8.51 -8.87
C LYS A 40 -5.80 -8.52 -10.35
N GLU A 41 -6.09 -7.46 -11.10
CA GLU A 41 -5.74 -7.37 -12.51
C GLU A 41 -4.27 -7.03 -12.72
N SER A 42 -3.72 -6.13 -11.89
CA SER A 42 -2.35 -5.63 -12.04
C SER A 42 -1.35 -6.22 -11.04
N TYR A 43 -1.79 -7.03 -10.07
CA TYR A 43 -0.94 -7.42 -8.94
C TYR A 43 0.37 -8.09 -9.33
N LYS A 44 0.39 -8.87 -10.43
CA LYS A 44 1.63 -9.54 -10.88
C LYS A 44 2.67 -8.52 -11.32
N THR A 45 2.27 -7.59 -12.20
CA THR A 45 3.14 -6.53 -12.70
C THR A 45 3.56 -5.58 -11.58
N ASP A 46 2.65 -5.27 -10.65
CA ASP A 46 2.95 -4.43 -9.51
C ASP A 46 3.96 -5.09 -8.58
N LEU A 47 3.80 -6.38 -8.27
CA LEU A 47 4.76 -7.12 -7.45
C LEU A 47 6.13 -7.26 -8.10
N GLU A 48 6.19 -7.44 -9.43
CA GLU A 48 7.46 -7.44 -10.17
C GLU A 48 8.19 -6.10 -10.05
N ALA A 49 7.47 -4.98 -10.18
CA ALA A 49 8.05 -3.65 -10.00
C ALA A 49 8.49 -3.39 -8.54
N ILE A 50 7.66 -3.80 -7.59
CA ILE A 50 7.91 -3.66 -6.15
C ILE A 50 9.14 -4.46 -5.70
N LYS A 51 9.37 -5.64 -6.29
CA LYS A 51 10.50 -6.51 -5.96
C LYS A 51 11.86 -5.82 -6.17
N GLU A 52 11.94 -4.91 -7.15
CA GLU A 52 13.16 -4.15 -7.44
C GLU A 52 13.36 -2.95 -6.49
N GLU A 53 12.30 -2.48 -5.83
CA GLU A 53 12.34 -1.34 -4.90
C GLU A 53 12.53 -1.75 -3.43
N LEU A 54 12.12 -2.96 -3.07
CA LEU A 54 12.13 -3.48 -1.70
C LEU A 54 13.25 -4.48 -1.44
N ASP A 55 13.77 -4.47 -0.22
CA ASP A 55 14.66 -5.52 0.25
C ASP A 55 13.93 -6.88 0.28
N PRO A 56 14.63 -8.01 0.05
CA PRO A 56 13.99 -9.32 -0.01
C PRO A 56 13.18 -9.69 1.25
N PRO A 57 13.64 -9.42 2.49
CA PRO A 57 12.84 -9.64 3.69
C PRO A 57 11.51 -8.86 3.69
N SER A 58 11.53 -7.57 3.37
CA SER A 58 10.33 -6.74 3.32
C SER A 58 9.39 -7.16 2.18
N PHE A 59 9.93 -7.56 1.03
CA PHE A 59 9.14 -8.12 -0.07
C PHE A 59 8.42 -9.41 0.33
N LEU A 60 9.12 -10.33 1.01
CA LEU A 60 8.52 -11.55 1.53
C LEU A 60 7.43 -11.26 2.57
N LEU A 61 7.64 -10.26 3.44
CA LEU A 61 6.64 -9.83 4.40
C LEU A 61 5.39 -9.28 3.71
N LEU A 62 5.55 -8.47 2.66
CA LEU A 62 4.44 -7.97 1.84
C LEU A 62 3.65 -9.13 1.22
N ALA A 63 4.34 -10.05 0.53
CA ALA A 63 3.71 -11.20 -0.11
C ALA A 63 2.97 -12.09 0.90
N GLY A 64 3.59 -12.40 2.04
CA GLY A 64 2.95 -13.15 3.11
C GLY A 64 1.73 -12.43 3.70
N THR A 65 1.78 -11.09 3.78
CA THR A 65 0.67 -10.29 4.29
C THR A 65 -0.50 -10.24 3.31
N LEU A 66 -0.24 -10.12 2.00
CA LEU A 66 -1.27 -10.22 0.97
C LEU A 66 -2.06 -11.52 1.10
N VAL A 67 -1.34 -12.64 1.18
CA VAL A 67 -1.94 -13.97 1.36
C VAL A 67 -2.75 -14.05 2.66
N ARG A 68 -2.18 -13.59 3.78
CA ARG A 68 -2.86 -13.60 5.08
C ARG A 68 -4.16 -12.79 5.06
N LEU A 69 -4.12 -11.57 4.53
CA LEU A 69 -5.29 -10.69 4.45
C LEU A 69 -6.35 -11.22 3.48
N GLU A 70 -5.95 -11.87 2.39
CA GLU A 70 -6.87 -12.57 1.49
C GLU A 70 -7.58 -13.73 2.19
N PHE A 71 -6.87 -14.50 3.02
CA PHE A 71 -7.48 -15.55 3.87
C PHE A 71 -8.39 -14.99 4.98
N GLU A 72 -8.10 -13.79 5.49
CA GLU A 72 -8.93 -13.08 6.48
C GLU A 72 -10.13 -12.36 5.84
N GLU A 73 -10.32 -12.49 4.52
CA GLU A 73 -11.38 -11.82 3.74
C GLU A 73 -11.39 -10.28 3.90
N VAL A 74 -10.22 -9.69 4.16
CA VAL A 74 -10.07 -8.24 4.27
C VAL A 74 -10.04 -7.61 2.86
N PRO A 75 -10.80 -6.53 2.59
CA PRO A 75 -10.81 -5.88 1.27
C PRO A 75 -9.44 -5.26 0.97
N LEU A 76 -8.66 -5.93 0.13
CA LEU A 76 -7.31 -5.49 -0.27
C LEU A 76 -7.33 -4.33 -1.26
N ASP A 77 -8.39 -4.19 -2.05
CA ASP A 77 -8.56 -3.18 -3.09
C ASP A 77 -8.67 -1.75 -2.55
N THR A 78 -9.01 -1.62 -1.27
CA THR A 78 -9.03 -0.33 -0.57
C THR A 78 -7.68 0.09 0.00
N MET A 79 -6.66 -0.76 -0.09
CA MET A 79 -5.34 -0.54 0.50
C MET A 79 -4.24 -0.46 -0.56
N THR A 80 -3.26 0.40 -0.30
CA THR A 80 -2.00 0.47 -1.04
C THR A 80 -1.05 -0.64 -0.62
N TYR A 81 -0.09 -0.99 -1.48
CA TYR A 81 0.97 -1.94 -1.11
C TYR A 81 1.78 -1.47 0.11
N ALA A 82 1.97 -0.15 0.28
CA ALA A 82 2.58 0.44 1.47
C ALA A 82 1.78 0.15 2.75
N GLU A 83 0.48 0.36 2.73
CA GLU A 83 -0.40 0.06 3.87
C GLU A 83 -0.40 -1.44 4.16
N ILE A 84 -0.48 -2.29 3.13
CA ILE A 84 -0.43 -3.75 3.29
C ILE A 84 0.89 -4.18 3.95
N LEU A 85 2.03 -3.62 3.53
CA LEU A 85 3.31 -3.88 4.18
C LEU A 85 3.33 -3.41 5.64
N GLU A 86 2.73 -2.26 5.94
CA GLU A 86 2.59 -1.76 7.31
C GLU A 86 1.76 -2.70 8.19
N HIS A 87 0.65 -3.23 7.66
CA HIS A 87 -0.14 -4.29 8.31
C HIS A 87 0.72 -5.52 8.62
N GLY A 88 1.59 -5.91 7.69
CA GLY A 88 2.55 -7.00 7.88
C GLY A 88 3.53 -6.74 9.02
N LYS A 89 4.13 -5.55 9.06
CA LYS A 89 5.07 -5.13 10.11
C LYS A 89 4.40 -5.10 11.50
N LYS A 90 3.20 -4.55 11.59
CA LYS A 90 2.41 -4.52 12.84
C LYS A 90 2.10 -5.94 13.32
N TRP A 91 1.68 -6.81 12.40
CA TRP A 91 1.39 -8.21 12.72
C TRP A 91 2.65 -8.94 13.19
N GLN A 92 3.78 -8.78 12.50
CA GLN A 92 5.05 -9.40 12.87
C GLN A 92 5.52 -8.96 14.26
N ALA A 93 5.46 -7.66 14.55
CA ALA A 93 5.80 -7.12 15.87
C ALA A 93 4.93 -7.73 16.98
N GLU A 94 3.63 -7.92 16.72
CA GLU A 94 2.73 -8.56 17.67
C GLU A 94 3.04 -10.05 17.87
N GLN A 95 3.38 -10.77 16.79
CA GLN A 95 3.81 -12.16 16.89
C GLN A 95 5.11 -12.31 17.70
N ASP A 96 6.07 -11.41 17.50
CA ASP A 96 7.33 -11.42 18.24
C ASP A 96 7.11 -11.12 19.73
N ARG A 97 6.20 -10.19 20.04
CA ARG A 97 5.79 -9.90 21.43
C ARG A 97 5.19 -11.13 22.10
N LYS A 98 4.24 -11.81 21.44
CA LYS A 98 3.61 -13.05 21.95
C LYS A 98 4.64 -14.15 22.15
N ARG A 99 5.51 -14.40 21.15
CA ARG A 99 6.56 -15.41 21.24
C ARG A 99 7.52 -15.16 22.39
N LYS A 100 7.92 -13.91 22.62
CA LYS A 100 8.81 -13.53 23.73
C LYS A 100 8.15 -13.75 25.10
N SER A 101 6.86 -13.40 25.22
CA SER A 101 6.08 -13.68 26.43
C SER A 101 5.98 -15.18 26.70
N GLU A 102 5.58 -15.97 25.70
CA GLU A 102 5.47 -17.42 25.81
C GLU A 102 6.81 -18.10 26.11
N LEU A 103 7.92 -17.55 25.62
CA LEU A 103 9.26 -18.06 25.91
C LEU A 103 9.64 -17.77 27.38
N GLY A 104 9.31 -16.59 27.90
CA GLY A 104 9.43 -16.26 29.33
C GLY A 104 8.62 -17.23 30.19
N ASP A 105 7.34 -17.42 29.88
CA ASP A 105 6.45 -18.33 30.61
C ASP A 105 6.93 -19.80 30.54
N ARG A 106 7.48 -20.22 29.40
CA ARG A 106 8.10 -21.55 29.26
C ARG A 106 9.36 -21.68 30.11
N HIS A 107 10.19 -20.65 30.16
CA HIS A 107 11.39 -20.64 30.97
C HIS A 107 11.06 -20.68 32.47
N ASP A 108 10.06 -19.92 32.91
CA ASP A 108 9.61 -19.92 34.31
C ASP A 108 9.00 -21.25 34.73
N ARG A 109 8.19 -21.88 33.86
CA ARG A 109 7.69 -23.25 34.11
C ARG A 109 8.81 -24.26 34.24
N ARG A 110 9.83 -24.21 33.37
CA ARG A 110 11.00 -25.10 33.46
C ARG A 110 11.79 -24.89 34.74
N ARG A 111 11.89 -23.66 35.24
CA ARG A 111 12.56 -23.36 36.51
C ARG A 111 11.77 -23.89 37.72
N ASN A 112 10.44 -23.77 37.70
CA ASN A 112 9.59 -24.11 38.85
C ASN A 112 9.19 -25.58 38.96
N TYR A 113 9.28 -26.36 37.88
CA TYR A 113 9.07 -27.82 37.88
C TYR A 113 10.26 -28.54 37.23
N PRO A 114 11.40 -28.65 37.92
CA PRO A 114 12.47 -29.53 37.45
C PRO A 114 11.95 -30.97 37.48
N TYR A 115 12.03 -31.68 36.35
CA TYR A 115 11.79 -33.12 36.34
C TYR A 115 12.79 -33.77 37.31
N HIS A 116 12.27 -34.36 38.38
CA HIS A 116 13.03 -35.15 39.36
C HIS A 116 13.34 -36.53 38.81
#